data_AF-A0A2V1B0Z2-F1
#
_entry.id   AF-A0A2V1B0Z2-F1
#
_cell.length_a   1.000
_cell.length_b   1.000
_cell.length_c   1.000
_cell.angle_alpha   90.00
_cell.angle_beta   90.00
_cell.angle_gamma   90.00
#
_symmetry.space_group_name_H-M   'P 1'
#
loop_
_entity.id
_entity.type
_entity.pdbx_description
1 polymer ?
#
loop_
_entity_poly.entity_id
_entity_poly.type
_entity_poly.pdbx_seq_one_letter_code
_entity_poly.pdbx_strand_id
1 'polypeptide(L)'
;MASVPQSQPSSQQSQQSQDTSTSNEELYLESYAFTTAAAIVGSVDRKIFVLLRDGRNVFGILRTFDQFANLVLQDTLERIYLPKENEQAPERFGEVPRGVFMVRGENVVMLGELDIDREDDHLMQMQQIPFEAAEAEMKARNTARIKEESRKAKNYLNRGLIHDFSRTDLY
;
A
#
# COMPACT_ATOMS: atom_id res chain seq x y z
N MET A 1 -89.08 16.69 -19.45
CA MET A 1 -89.75 16.72 -18.12
C MET A 1 -89.10 15.62 -17.31
N ALA A 2 -88.38 15.79 -16.20
CA ALA A 2 -88.31 16.84 -15.18
C ALA A 2 -86.89 16.79 -14.52
N SER A 3 -86.20 17.93 -14.33
CA SER A 3 -85.89 18.65 -13.06
C SER A 3 -84.93 17.98 -12.07
N VAL A 4 -83.79 18.66 -11.83
CA VAL A 4 -82.68 18.43 -10.86
C VAL A 4 -83.14 18.65 -9.40
N PRO A 5 -82.44 18.14 -8.37
CA PRO A 5 -81.61 19.06 -7.56
C PRO A 5 -80.27 18.48 -7.04
N GLN A 6 -79.27 19.36 -6.94
CA GLN A 6 -78.00 19.19 -6.23
C GLN A 6 -78.19 19.09 -4.71
N SER A 7 -77.30 18.39 -4.00
CA SER A 7 -76.78 18.81 -2.68
C SER A 7 -75.49 18.04 -2.30
N GLN A 8 -74.43 18.78 -2.00
CA GLN A 8 -73.35 18.43 -1.05
C GLN A 8 -73.65 19.18 0.28
N PRO A 9 -72.99 18.98 1.46
CA PRO A 9 -71.67 18.36 1.70
C PRO A 9 -71.48 17.50 3.00
N SER A 10 -70.27 16.92 3.09
CA SER A 10 -69.43 16.69 4.29
C SER A 10 -69.84 15.75 5.42
N SER A 11 -69.03 14.70 5.60
CA SER A 11 -68.45 14.35 6.91
C SER A 11 -67.01 13.87 6.73
N GLN A 12 -66.08 14.59 7.35
CA GLN A 12 -64.65 14.29 7.48
C GLN A 12 -64.41 13.03 8.32
N GLN A 13 -63.43 12.22 7.93
CA GLN A 13 -62.47 11.52 8.80
C GLN A 13 -61.29 11.10 7.90
N SER A 14 -60.29 11.97 7.74
CA SER A 14 -59.04 12.00 8.52
C SER A 14 -58.09 10.82 8.26
N GLN A 15 -57.11 11.13 7.40
CA GLN A 15 -55.68 10.77 7.51
C GLN A 15 -55.29 9.28 7.56
N GLN A 16 -54.69 8.83 6.45
CA GLN A 16 -53.32 8.31 6.50
C GLN A 16 -52.61 8.61 5.18
N SER A 17 -51.75 9.62 5.24
CA SER A 17 -50.75 9.94 4.24
C SER A 17 -49.84 8.71 4.09
N GLN A 18 -49.88 8.02 2.95
CA GLN A 18 -48.75 7.19 2.55
C GLN A 18 -47.70 8.14 2.00
N ASP A 19 -46.81 8.55 2.89
CA ASP A 19 -45.57 9.24 2.60
C ASP A 19 -44.72 8.35 1.67
N THR A 20 -44.76 8.60 0.37
CA THR A 20 -43.82 8.03 -0.62
C THR A 20 -42.47 8.75 -0.52
N SER A 21 -41.88 8.78 0.68
CA SER A 21 -40.62 9.47 0.97
C SER A 21 -39.58 8.59 1.68
N THR A 22 -39.73 7.26 1.60
CA THR A 22 -38.69 6.26 1.90
C THR A 22 -38.34 5.58 0.56
N SER A 23 -37.12 5.53 0.03
CA SER A 23 -35.80 5.70 0.64
C SER A 23 -34.78 6.05 -0.47
N ASN A 24 -34.69 7.31 -0.91
CA ASN A 24 -33.55 7.70 -1.77
C ASN A 24 -32.24 7.81 -0.97
N GLU A 25 -32.33 7.84 0.37
CA GLU A 25 -31.17 7.87 1.27
C GLU A 25 -30.58 6.47 1.55
N GLU A 26 -31.29 5.39 1.21
CA GLU A 26 -30.86 4.00 1.48
C GLU A 26 -30.01 3.40 0.34
N LEU A 27 -29.79 4.17 -0.74
CA LEU A 27 -28.90 3.81 -1.87
C LEU A 27 -27.49 4.43 -1.76
N TYR A 28 -27.14 5.05 -0.62
CA TYR A 28 -25.83 5.69 -0.40
C TYR A 28 -24.77 4.78 0.25
N LEU A 29 -24.81 3.48 -0.03
CA LEU A 29 -23.86 2.50 0.54
C LEU A 29 -23.09 1.70 -0.53
N GLU A 30 -22.61 2.41 -1.57
CA GLU A 30 -21.46 1.97 -2.38
C GLU A 30 -20.53 3.16 -2.64
N SER A 31 -20.06 3.87 -1.61
CA SER A 31 -19.13 4.99 -1.85
C SER A 31 -17.66 4.58 -1.92
N TYR A 32 -17.29 3.38 -1.45
CA TYR A 32 -15.92 2.86 -1.55
C TYR A 32 -15.91 1.36 -1.82
N ALA A 33 -15.27 0.97 -2.93
CA ALA A 33 -14.99 -0.42 -3.21
C ALA A 33 -13.84 -0.90 -2.30
N PHE A 34 -14.12 -1.84 -1.39
CA PHE A 34 -13.12 -2.44 -0.51
C PHE A 34 -12.47 -3.66 -1.16
N THR A 35 -11.77 -3.44 -2.28
CA THR A 35 -11.04 -4.49 -2.99
C THR A 35 -9.58 -4.07 -3.18
N THR A 36 -8.67 -5.05 -3.31
CA THR A 36 -7.26 -4.79 -3.64
C THR A 36 -7.15 -3.96 -4.91
N ALA A 37 -7.97 -4.27 -5.92
CA ALA A 37 -7.96 -3.52 -7.16
C ALA A 37 -8.37 -2.06 -6.97
N ALA A 38 -9.41 -1.80 -6.18
CA ALA A 38 -9.83 -0.44 -5.86
C ALA A 38 -8.78 0.34 -5.03
N ALA A 39 -7.99 -0.35 -4.20
CA ALA A 39 -6.91 0.27 -3.44
C ALA A 39 -5.71 0.66 -4.32
N ILE A 40 -5.43 -0.08 -5.40
CA ILE A 40 -4.24 0.13 -6.26
C ILE A 40 -4.57 0.97 -7.50
N VAL A 41 -5.81 0.92 -8.00
CA VAL A 41 -6.21 1.60 -9.25
C VAL A 41 -5.93 3.10 -9.24
N GLY A 42 -6.05 3.75 -8.09
CA GLY A 42 -5.75 5.18 -7.94
C GLY A 42 -4.28 5.53 -8.18
N SER A 43 -3.38 4.56 -8.02
CA SER A 43 -1.93 4.74 -8.17
C SER A 43 -1.42 4.45 -9.59
N VAL A 44 -2.30 4.07 -10.53
CA VAL A 44 -1.92 3.86 -11.93
C VAL A 44 -1.44 5.17 -12.55
N ASP A 45 -0.35 5.06 -13.33
CA ASP A 45 0.39 6.16 -13.94
C ASP A 45 0.96 7.18 -12.92
N ARG A 46 1.02 6.80 -11.65
CA ARG A 46 1.68 7.59 -10.59
C ARG A 46 3.00 6.96 -10.19
N LYS A 47 3.88 7.77 -9.63
CA LYS A 47 5.12 7.28 -9.02
C LYS A 47 4.76 6.62 -7.69
N ILE A 48 5.23 5.41 -7.50
CA ILE A 48 5.01 4.62 -6.29
C ILE A 48 6.33 4.10 -5.72
N PHE A 49 6.31 3.92 -4.40
CA PHE A 49 7.27 3.11 -3.66
C PHE A 49 6.71 1.70 -3.48
N VAL A 50 7.58 0.70 -3.57
CA VAL A 50 7.29 -0.71 -3.31
C VAL A 50 8.38 -1.29 -2.41
N LEU A 51 7.98 -1.83 -1.26
CA LEU A 51 8.83 -2.64 -0.38
C LEU A 51 8.64 -4.12 -0.73
N LEU A 52 9.74 -4.78 -1.07
CA LEU A 52 9.74 -6.21 -1.37
C LEU A 52 10.07 -7.05 -0.14
N ARG A 53 9.65 -8.31 -0.19
CA ARG A 53 9.83 -9.31 0.88
C ARG A 53 11.29 -9.56 1.26
N ASP A 54 12.20 -9.43 0.29
CA ASP A 54 13.65 -9.52 0.50
C ASP A 54 14.28 -8.21 1.06
N GLY A 55 13.45 -7.22 1.40
CA GLY A 55 13.85 -5.95 1.99
C GLY A 55 14.29 -4.90 0.97
N ARG A 56 14.17 -5.17 -0.34
CA ARG A 56 14.52 -4.20 -1.39
C ARG A 56 13.46 -3.11 -1.51
N ASN A 57 13.93 -1.88 -1.71
CA ASN A 57 13.10 -0.72 -1.94
C ASN A 57 13.13 -0.34 -3.42
N VAL A 58 11.97 -0.32 -4.05
CA VAL A 58 11.83 -0.07 -5.49
C VAL A 58 10.89 1.10 -5.70
N PHE A 59 11.30 2.03 -6.56
CA PHE A 59 10.59 3.25 -6.90
C PHE A 59 10.31 3.24 -8.38
N GLY A 60 9.12 3.61 -8.84
CA GLY A 60 8.82 3.61 -10.28
C GLY A 60 7.41 4.05 -10.58
N ILE A 61 7.08 4.16 -11.86
CA ILE A 61 5.74 4.53 -12.32
C ILE A 61 4.92 3.26 -12.51
N LEU A 62 3.80 3.12 -11.80
CA LEU A 62 2.93 1.96 -11.95
C LEU A 62 2.17 2.04 -13.27
N ARG A 63 2.38 1.07 -14.18
CA ARG A 63 1.68 1.03 -15.47
C ARG A 63 0.48 0.12 -15.50
N THR A 64 0.59 -1.04 -14.89
CA THR A 64 -0.53 -1.98 -14.79
C THR A 64 -0.34 -2.88 -13.57
N PHE A 65 -1.45 -3.43 -13.11
CA PHE A 65 -1.50 -4.38 -12.02
C PHE A 65 -2.65 -5.38 -12.23
N ASP A 66 -2.69 -6.44 -11.43
CA ASP A 66 -3.82 -7.37 -11.36
C ASP A 66 -4.38 -7.52 -9.94
N GLN A 67 -5.46 -8.29 -9.78
CA GLN A 67 -6.09 -8.51 -8.47
C GLN A 67 -5.20 -9.22 -7.44
N PHE A 68 -4.11 -9.85 -7.89
CA PHE A 68 -3.11 -10.48 -7.02
C PHE A 68 -1.96 -9.53 -6.67
N ALA A 69 -2.05 -8.26 -7.06
CA ALA A 69 -1.00 -7.25 -6.93
C ALA A 69 0.30 -7.61 -7.65
N ASN A 70 0.23 -8.37 -8.77
CA ASN A 70 1.35 -8.39 -9.71
C ASN A 70 1.46 -7.00 -10.35
N LEU A 71 2.64 -6.39 -10.34
CA LEU A 71 2.85 -5.00 -10.76
C LEU A 71 3.78 -4.94 -11.96
N VAL A 72 3.52 -4.01 -12.87
CA VAL A 72 4.47 -3.61 -13.90
C VAL A 72 4.84 -2.15 -13.66
N LEU A 73 6.11 -1.92 -13.34
CA LEU A 73 6.69 -0.61 -13.10
C LEU A 73 7.53 -0.18 -14.30
N GLN A 74 7.44 1.09 -14.66
CA GLN A 74 8.32 1.75 -15.62
C GLN A 74 9.25 2.72 -14.89
N ASP A 75 10.41 3.02 -15.50
CA ASP A 75 11.40 3.98 -15.01
C ASP A 75 11.80 3.66 -13.56
N THR A 76 11.96 2.36 -13.34
CA THR A 76 12.16 1.78 -12.03
C THR A 76 13.57 2.09 -11.53
N LEU A 77 13.67 2.54 -10.30
CA LEU A 77 14.90 2.78 -9.56
C LEU A 77 14.88 1.92 -8.30
N GLU A 78 15.95 1.18 -8.07
CA GLU A 78 16.16 0.48 -6.81
C GLU A 78 17.07 1.31 -5.91
N ARG A 79 16.66 1.48 -4.65
CA ARG A 79 17.38 2.29 -3.66
C ARG A 79 17.68 1.46 -2.43
N ILE A 80 18.90 1.55 -1.92
CA ILE A 80 19.31 0.91 -0.67
C ILE A 80 19.58 2.01 0.34
N TYR A 81 18.87 1.99 1.47
CA TYR A 81 19.13 2.87 2.61
C TYR A 81 20.02 2.14 3.61
N LEU A 82 21.08 2.80 4.08
CA LEU A 82 21.99 2.25 5.08
C LEU A 82 21.91 3.07 6.38
N PRO A 83 21.91 2.41 7.55
CA PRO A 83 22.02 3.09 8.82
C PRO A 83 23.34 3.85 8.94
N LYS A 84 23.32 4.88 9.80
CA LYS A 84 24.51 5.66 10.16
C LYS A 84 25.60 4.76 10.72
N GLU A 85 26.85 5.05 10.35
CA GLU A 85 28.01 4.35 10.92
C GLU A 85 28.28 4.78 12.37
N ASN A 86 28.06 6.06 12.66
CA ASN A 86 28.18 6.66 13.99
C ASN A 86 27.21 7.86 14.10
N GLU A 87 27.07 8.44 15.30
CA GLU A 87 26.14 9.54 15.56
C GLU A 87 26.45 10.82 14.73
N GLN A 88 27.69 10.98 14.29
CA GLN A 88 28.13 12.17 13.55
C GLN A 88 28.11 12.00 12.02
N ALA A 89 28.01 10.78 11.51
CA ALA A 89 28.02 10.50 10.08
C ALA A 89 26.65 10.78 9.44
N PRO A 90 26.62 11.29 8.19
CA PRO A 90 25.38 11.36 7.43
C PRO A 90 24.83 9.95 7.18
N GLU A 91 23.52 9.84 7.00
CA GLU A 91 22.93 8.60 6.50
C GLU A 91 23.39 8.36 5.07
N ARG A 92 23.47 7.08 4.66
CA ARG A 92 23.99 6.73 3.33
C ARG A 92 22.93 6.01 2.53
N PHE A 93 22.95 6.21 1.21
CA PHE A 93 22.10 5.47 0.29
C PHE A 93 22.82 5.17 -1.02
N GLY A 94 22.37 4.15 -1.74
CA GLY A 94 22.83 3.83 -3.10
C GLY A 94 21.65 3.57 -4.03
N GLU A 95 21.79 3.91 -5.31
CA GLU A 95 20.71 3.79 -6.30
C GLU A 95 21.18 3.13 -7.59
N VAL A 96 20.29 2.38 -8.24
CA VAL A 96 20.53 1.82 -9.57
C VAL A 96 19.25 1.82 -10.42
N PRO A 97 19.31 2.24 -11.69
CA PRO A 97 18.17 2.11 -12.59
C PRO A 97 17.93 0.65 -12.97
N ARG A 98 16.65 0.25 -12.96
CA ARG A 98 16.16 -1.08 -13.38
C ARG A 98 15.29 -1.02 -14.64
N GLY A 99 14.78 0.16 -15.02
CA GLY A 99 13.97 0.34 -16.23
C GLY A 99 12.57 -0.24 -16.07
N VAL A 100 12.17 -1.15 -16.96
CA VAL A 100 10.87 -1.85 -16.83
C VAL A 100 11.03 -3.04 -15.88
N PHE A 101 10.20 -3.09 -14.85
CA PHE A 101 10.32 -4.06 -13.78
C PHE A 101 8.97 -4.71 -13.49
N MET A 102 8.89 -6.04 -13.63
CA MET A 102 7.69 -6.81 -13.32
C MET A 102 7.85 -7.47 -11.95
N VAL A 103 6.98 -7.12 -11.02
CA VAL A 103 6.99 -7.63 -9.65
C VAL A 103 5.84 -8.61 -9.47
N ARG A 104 6.15 -9.77 -8.89
CA ARG A 104 5.13 -10.76 -8.55
C ARG A 104 4.52 -10.45 -7.20
N GLY A 105 3.18 -10.46 -7.11
CA GLY A 105 2.43 -9.87 -6.01
C GLY A 105 2.70 -10.47 -4.63
N GLU A 106 3.02 -11.77 -4.53
CA GLU A 106 3.35 -12.37 -3.22
C GLU A 106 4.69 -11.86 -2.63
N ASN A 107 5.52 -11.19 -3.43
CA ASN A 107 6.76 -10.59 -2.96
C ASN A 107 6.59 -9.13 -2.56
N VAL A 108 5.40 -8.54 -2.75
CA VAL A 108 5.08 -7.18 -2.32
C VAL A 108 4.67 -7.22 -0.85
N VAL A 109 5.40 -6.48 -0.01
CA VAL A 109 5.05 -6.28 1.41
C VAL A 109 4.07 -5.12 1.52
N MET A 110 4.42 -3.98 0.93
CA MET A 110 3.60 -2.80 0.86
C MET A 110 3.97 -1.94 -0.34
N LEU A 111 3.02 -1.12 -0.78
CA LEU A 111 3.25 -0.08 -1.78
C LEU A 111 2.53 1.21 -1.36
N GLY A 112 3.00 2.33 -1.88
CA GLY A 112 2.38 3.64 -1.63
C GLY A 112 2.70 4.63 -2.73
N GLU A 113 1.75 5.51 -3.04
CA GLU A 113 1.98 6.65 -3.93
C GLU A 113 2.98 7.63 -3.31
N LEU A 114 3.84 8.18 -4.15
CA LEU A 114 4.82 9.20 -3.77
C LEU A 114 4.46 10.55 -4.38
N ASP A 115 4.71 11.60 -3.61
CA ASP A 115 4.70 12.98 -4.09
C ASP A 115 6.04 13.28 -4.74
N ILE A 116 6.03 13.42 -6.07
CA ILE A 116 7.22 13.66 -6.90
C ILE A 116 7.98 14.93 -6.53
N ASP A 117 7.31 15.91 -5.93
CA ASP A 117 7.92 17.19 -5.58
C ASP A 117 8.71 17.12 -4.27
N ARG A 118 8.47 16.08 -3.44
CA ARG A 118 8.96 15.99 -2.07
C ARG A 118 9.73 14.72 -1.75
N GLU A 119 9.62 13.69 -2.60
CA GLU A 119 10.19 12.37 -2.32
C GLU A 119 11.73 12.34 -2.20
N ASP A 120 12.43 13.34 -2.73
CA ASP A 120 13.89 13.40 -2.72
C ASP A 120 14.44 14.41 -1.68
N ASP A 121 13.57 15.13 -0.96
CA ASP A 121 13.98 16.16 0.02
C ASP A 121 14.90 15.59 1.12
N HIS A 122 14.62 14.39 1.60
CA HIS A 122 15.42 13.75 2.64
C HIS A 122 16.78 13.28 2.11
N LEU A 123 16.87 12.93 0.83
CA LEU A 123 18.11 12.47 0.21
C LEU A 123 19.17 13.57 0.15
N MET A 124 18.75 14.84 0.12
CA MET A 124 19.67 15.98 0.15
C MET A 124 20.51 16.02 1.43
N GLN A 125 20.05 15.38 2.51
CA GLN A 125 20.76 15.27 3.79
C GLN A 125 21.59 13.99 3.91
N MET A 126 21.50 13.10 2.92
CA MET A 126 22.16 11.81 2.89
C MET A 126 23.38 11.84 1.94
N GLN A 127 24.33 10.96 2.19
CA GLN A 127 25.47 10.74 1.31
C GLN A 127 25.16 9.59 0.34
N GLN A 128 25.15 9.89 -0.97
CA GLN A 128 25.05 8.87 -2.00
C GLN A 128 26.39 8.13 -2.15
N ILE A 129 26.34 6.80 -2.13
CA ILE A 129 27.48 5.91 -2.36
C ILE A 129 27.23 5.01 -3.57
N PRO A 130 28.28 4.39 -4.17
CA PRO A 130 28.09 3.44 -5.26
C PRO A 130 27.14 2.30 -4.86
N PHE A 131 26.23 1.93 -5.76
CA PHE A 131 25.21 0.92 -5.48
C PHE A 131 25.82 -0.43 -5.08
N GLU A 132 26.92 -0.84 -5.72
CA GLU A 132 27.64 -2.07 -5.43
C GLU A 132 28.17 -2.09 -3.99
N ALA A 133 28.64 -0.95 -3.49
CA ALA A 133 29.11 -0.83 -2.11
C ALA A 133 27.94 -0.93 -1.12
N ALA A 134 26.82 -0.26 -1.42
CA ALA A 134 25.61 -0.34 -0.59
C ALA A 134 25.04 -1.77 -0.56
N GLU A 135 25.01 -2.44 -1.71
CA GLU A 135 24.52 -3.81 -1.85
C GLU A 135 25.39 -4.81 -1.07
N ALA A 136 26.72 -4.68 -1.14
CA ALA A 136 27.64 -5.52 -0.39
C ALA A 136 27.44 -5.37 1.13
N GLU A 137 27.27 -4.14 1.61
CA GLU A 137 27.04 -3.85 3.02
C GLU A 137 25.68 -4.39 3.50
N MET A 138 24.62 -4.20 2.71
CA MET A 138 23.29 -4.76 3.00
C MET A 138 23.31 -6.29 3.04
N LYS A 139 23.97 -6.94 2.08
CA LYS A 139 24.15 -8.41 2.05
C LYS A 139 24.89 -8.93 3.29
N ALA A 140 25.94 -8.23 3.72
CA ALA A 140 26.68 -8.57 4.93
C ALA A 140 25.80 -8.46 6.18
N ARG A 141 25.03 -7.38 6.32
CA ARG A 141 24.06 -7.18 7.43
C ARG A 141 22.97 -8.23 7.44
N ASN A 142 22.34 -8.51 6.30
CA ASN A 142 21.28 -9.51 6.20
C ASN A 142 21.80 -10.89 6.57
N THR A 143 23.01 -11.25 6.13
CA THR A 143 23.65 -12.51 6.50
C THR A 143 23.93 -12.59 8.02
N ALA A 144 24.36 -11.49 8.63
CA ALA A 144 24.54 -11.42 10.08
C ALA A 144 23.22 -11.57 10.84
N ARG A 145 22.17 -10.85 10.42
CA ARG A 145 20.80 -10.95 10.97
C ARG A 145 20.28 -12.38 10.90
N ILE A 146 20.37 -13.04 9.73
CA ILE A 146 19.93 -14.44 9.56
C ILE A 146 20.66 -15.39 10.54
N LYS A 147 21.97 -15.22 10.72
CA LYS A 147 22.75 -16.04 11.67
C LYS A 147 22.31 -15.79 13.12
N GLU A 148 22.08 -14.54 13.47
CA GLU A 148 21.63 -14.16 14.81
C GLU A 148 20.22 -14.69 15.11
N GLU A 149 19.28 -14.53 14.18
CA GLU A 149 17.90 -15.00 14.31
C GLU A 149 17.84 -16.53 14.39
N SER A 150 18.67 -17.25 13.63
CA SER A 150 18.80 -18.71 13.76
C SER A 150 19.29 -19.14 15.14
N ARG A 151 20.20 -18.37 15.75
CA ARG A 151 20.68 -18.62 17.12
C ARG A 151 19.58 -18.33 18.15
N LYS A 152 18.84 -17.22 18.00
CA LYS A 152 17.70 -16.88 18.86
C LYS A 152 16.61 -17.93 18.79
N ALA A 153 16.26 -18.39 17.59
CA ALA A 153 15.26 -19.42 17.39
C ALA A 153 15.58 -20.71 18.17
N LYS A 154 16.83 -21.16 18.12
CA LYS A 154 17.29 -22.33 18.92
C LYS A 154 17.16 -22.08 20.43
N ASN A 155 17.56 -20.90 20.90
CA ASN A 155 17.49 -20.55 22.32
C ASN A 155 16.05 -20.45 22.83
N TYR A 156 15.14 -19.91 22.02
CA TYR A 156 13.72 -19.80 22.34
C TYR A 156 13.02 -21.15 22.32
N LEU A 157 13.33 -22.00 21.33
CA LEU A 157 12.80 -23.35 21.27
C LEU A 157 13.15 -24.17 22.52
N ASN A 158 14.39 -24.05 23.02
CA ASN A 158 14.82 -24.70 24.27
C ASN A 158 14.03 -24.22 25.51
N ARG A 159 13.34 -23.10 25.42
CA ARG A 159 12.49 -22.53 26.46
C ARG A 159 10.99 -22.73 26.19
N GLY A 160 10.63 -23.49 25.16
CA GLY A 160 9.24 -23.70 24.73
C GLY A 160 8.60 -22.49 24.03
N LEU A 161 9.40 -21.52 23.59
CA LEU A 161 8.94 -20.35 22.85
C LEU A 161 9.11 -20.57 21.34
N ILE A 162 8.09 -20.20 20.57
CA ILE A 162 8.12 -20.25 19.10
C ILE A 162 8.75 -18.97 18.57
N HIS A 163 9.66 -19.12 17.61
CA HIS A 163 10.29 -18.01 16.91
C HIS A 163 10.32 -18.33 15.41
N ASP A 164 9.29 -17.88 14.70
CA ASP A 164 9.14 -18.12 13.28
C ASP A 164 9.89 -17.05 12.49
N PHE A 165 11.08 -17.41 12.01
CA PHE A 165 11.92 -16.54 11.18
C PHE A 165 12.24 -17.24 9.87
N SER A 166 11.90 -16.56 8.78
CA SER A 166 12.11 -17.02 7.42
C SER A 166 13.23 -16.21 6.76
N ARG A 167 14.16 -16.91 6.11
CA ARG A 167 15.34 -16.27 5.49
C ARG A 167 15.00 -15.37 4.31
N THR A 168 13.81 -15.54 3.75
CA THR A 168 13.31 -14.75 2.62
C THR A 168 12.54 -13.51 3.07
N ASP A 169 12.19 -13.42 4.34
CA ASP A 169 11.46 -12.30 4.96
C ASP A 169 12.46 -11.35 5.62
N LEU A 170 13.09 -10.50 4.81
CA LEU A 170 14.18 -9.61 5.25
C LEU A 170 13.78 -8.14 5.35
N TYR A 171 12.49 -7.85 5.21
CA TYR A 171 11.91 -6.53 5.45
C TYR A 171 11.96 -6.10 6.93
#